data_AF-A0A1B6GBI3-F1
#
_entry.id   AF-A0A1B6GBI3-F1
#
_cell.length_a   1.000
_cell.length_b   1.000
_cell.length_c   1.000
_cell.angle_alpha   90.00
_cell.angle_beta   90.00
_cell.angle_gamma   90.00
#
_symmetry.space_group_name_H-M   'P 1'
#
loop_
_entity.id
_entity.type
_entity.pdbx_description
1 polymer ?
#
loop_
_entity_poly.entity_id
_entity_poly.type
_entity_poly.pdbx_seq_one_letter_code
_entity_poly.pdbx_strand_id
1 'polypeptide(L)'
;MYECLQSLQSLQWEDDSRRSSGMEGAATSLQLRFETAVLEQKNLHNLACKAYVSWVRFYSSYPKEARECFNFKELHLGHFAKSFALRDPPTSIGGIGRPNFKQANQYRRPGRRDLQYQPKPPPKLRASVSEFSSGLEPSKKKKKTLV
;
A
#
# COMPACT_ATOMS: atom_id res chain seq x y z
N MET A 1 14.38 -7.52 18.41
CA MET A 1 15.10 -6.25 18.11
C MET A 1 16.55 -6.36 18.57
N TYR A 2 16.81 -6.72 19.84
CA TYR A 2 18.17 -6.93 20.38
C TYR A 2 19.03 -7.93 19.60
N GLU A 3 18.49 -9.10 19.22
CA GLU A 3 19.20 -10.09 18.37
C GLU A 3 19.69 -9.50 17.04
N CYS A 4 18.92 -8.60 16.45
CA CYS A 4 19.26 -7.97 15.16
C CYS A 4 20.37 -6.92 15.34
N LEU A 5 20.37 -6.20 16.46
CA LEU A 5 21.43 -5.25 16.80
C LEU A 5 22.74 -5.98 17.11
N GLN A 6 22.68 -7.09 17.85
CA GLN A 6 23.86 -7.95 18.07
C GLN A 6 24.37 -8.55 16.76
N SER A 7 23.49 -8.98 15.87
CA SER A 7 23.88 -9.49 14.54
C SER A 7 24.53 -8.42 13.65
N LEU A 8 24.15 -7.15 13.79
CA LEU A 8 24.81 -6.02 13.12
C LEU A 8 26.18 -5.71 13.74
N GLN A 9 26.30 -5.90 15.05
CA GLN A 9 27.52 -5.65 15.81
C GLN A 9 28.56 -6.77 15.62
N SER A 10 28.10 -7.99 15.34
CA SER A 10 28.94 -9.15 15.03
C SER A 10 29.36 -9.25 13.57
N LEU A 11 28.83 -8.41 12.68
CA LEU A 11 29.35 -8.28 11.31
C LEU A 11 30.78 -7.74 11.42
N GLN A 12 31.76 -8.61 11.21
CA GLN A 12 33.15 -8.23 11.20
C GLN A 12 33.40 -7.32 10.00
N TRP A 13 33.67 -6.04 10.30
CA TRP A 13 33.91 -5.01 9.30
C TRP A 13 35.35 -5.13 8.80
N GLU A 14 35.59 -5.99 7.81
CA GLU A 14 36.89 -5.98 7.13
C GLU A 14 37.03 -4.65 6.37
N ASP A 15 38.15 -3.97 6.58
CA ASP A 15 38.45 -2.67 5.98
C ASP A 15 38.73 -2.86 4.48
N ASP A 16 37.76 -2.53 3.63
CA ASP A 16 37.87 -2.64 2.17
C ASP A 16 38.53 -1.37 1.57
N SER A 17 39.30 -0.66 2.39
CA SER A 17 40.01 0.59 2.06
C SER A 17 40.92 0.47 0.84
N ARG A 18 41.28 -0.75 0.44
CA ARG A 18 42.12 -1.02 -0.72
C ARG A 18 41.39 -1.00 -2.07
N ARG A 19 40.05 -1.11 -2.11
CA ARG A 19 39.27 -1.21 -3.36
C ARG A 19 38.55 0.08 -3.75
N SER A 20 38.42 1.01 -2.83
CA SER A 20 37.59 2.20 -2.97
C SER A 20 38.44 3.46 -2.86
N SER A 21 39.02 3.90 -3.96
CA SER A 21 39.65 5.23 -4.00
C SER A 21 38.54 6.28 -4.16
N GLY A 22 38.36 7.14 -3.15
CA GLY A 22 37.43 8.28 -3.18
C GLY A 22 36.05 8.06 -2.53
N MET A 23 35.29 9.15 -2.42
CA MET A 23 33.99 9.20 -1.73
C MET A 23 32.93 8.28 -2.35
N GLU A 24 32.92 8.18 -3.69
CA GLU A 24 31.99 7.31 -4.43
C GLU A 24 32.23 5.82 -4.15
N GLY A 25 33.50 5.42 -4.10
CA GLY A 25 33.89 4.06 -3.73
C GLY A 25 33.43 3.74 -2.30
N ALA A 26 33.61 4.69 -1.38
CA ALA A 26 33.31 4.47 0.04
C ALA A 26 31.80 4.32 0.25
N ALA A 27 31.01 5.17 -0.42
CA ALA A 27 29.55 5.08 -0.43
C ALA A 27 29.08 3.75 -1.04
N THR A 28 29.71 3.32 -2.14
CA THR A 28 29.36 2.05 -2.81
C THR A 28 29.70 0.85 -1.93
N SER A 29 30.87 0.83 -1.29
CA SER A 29 31.26 -0.23 -0.35
C SER A 29 30.31 -0.28 0.83
N LEU A 30 29.96 0.87 1.41
CA LEU A 30 29.00 0.95 2.51
C LEU A 30 27.62 0.42 2.10
N GLN A 31 27.11 0.84 0.94
CA GLN A 31 25.82 0.36 0.41
C GLN A 31 25.84 -1.16 0.20
N LEU A 32 26.89 -1.70 -0.42
CA LEU A 32 27.00 -3.12 -0.69
C LEU A 32 27.03 -3.94 0.61
N ARG A 33 27.70 -3.44 1.65
CA ARG A 33 27.75 -4.06 2.98
C ARG A 33 26.36 -4.14 3.62
N PHE A 34 25.61 -3.03 3.62
CA PHE A 34 24.25 -3.04 4.17
C PHE A 34 23.32 -3.97 3.38
N GLU A 35 23.37 -3.93 2.05
CA GLU A 35 22.55 -4.82 1.22
C GLU A 35 22.87 -6.30 1.46
N THR A 36 24.15 -6.65 1.61
CA THR A 36 24.56 -8.03 1.93
C THR A 36 24.08 -8.44 3.33
N ALA A 37 24.24 -7.59 4.35
CA ALA A 37 23.76 -7.87 5.70
C ALA A 37 22.23 -8.10 5.75
N VAL A 38 21.47 -7.25 5.05
CA VAL A 38 20.02 -7.37 4.93
C VAL A 38 19.63 -8.65 4.19
N LEU A 39 20.37 -9.03 3.15
CA LEU A 39 20.11 -10.24 2.36
C LEU A 39 20.39 -11.53 3.15
N GLU A 40 21.47 -11.57 3.94
CA GLU A 40 21.86 -12.74 4.72
C GLU A 40 20.94 -12.98 5.92
N GLN A 41 20.50 -11.90 6.59
CA GLN A 41 19.72 -11.98 7.82
C GLN A 41 18.23 -11.76 7.55
N LYS A 42 17.46 -12.86 7.50
CA LYS A 42 15.99 -12.82 7.28
C LYS A 42 15.25 -11.89 8.25
N ASN A 43 15.68 -11.79 9.50
CA ASN A 43 15.05 -10.91 10.50
C ASN A 43 15.28 -9.43 10.16
N LEU A 44 16.49 -9.08 9.73
CA LEU A 44 16.85 -7.72 9.32
C LEU A 44 16.14 -7.34 8.02
N HIS A 45 16.05 -8.26 7.06
CA HIS A 45 15.25 -8.11 5.84
C HIS A 45 13.79 -7.78 6.12
N ASN A 46 13.14 -8.54 7.00
CA ASN A 46 11.75 -8.31 7.37
C ASN A 46 11.54 -6.93 8.04
N LEU A 47 12.51 -6.48 8.84
CA LEU A 47 12.47 -5.15 9.44
C LEU A 47 12.65 -4.05 8.39
N ALA A 48 13.60 -4.20 7.47
CA ALA A 48 13.82 -3.28 6.37
C ALA A 48 12.56 -3.17 5.48
N CYS A 49 11.91 -4.30 5.14
CA CYS A 49 10.64 -4.32 4.41
C CYS A 49 9.54 -3.53 5.14
N LYS A 50 9.38 -3.75 6.45
CA LYS A 50 8.39 -3.03 7.27
C LYS A 50 8.70 -1.53 7.33
N ALA A 51 9.96 -1.16 7.52
CA ALA A 51 10.41 0.23 7.54
C ALA A 51 10.09 0.93 6.21
N TYR A 52 10.44 0.32 5.08
CA TYR A 52 10.11 0.82 3.75
C TYR A 52 8.61 1.04 3.57
N VAL A 53 7.79 0.04 3.91
CA VAL A 53 6.33 0.13 3.80
C VAL A 53 5.76 1.24 4.68
N SER A 54 6.31 1.45 5.89
CA SER A 54 5.89 2.55 6.77
C SER A 54 6.24 3.91 6.18
N TRP A 55 7.42 4.05 5.57
CA TRP A 55 7.86 5.26 4.90
C TRP A 55 7.00 5.57 3.68
N VAL A 56 6.65 4.57 2.86
CA VAL A 56 5.75 4.76 1.72
C VAL A 56 4.38 5.27 2.18
N ARG A 57 3.82 4.70 3.25
CA ARG A 57 2.54 5.16 3.82
C ARG A 57 2.62 6.59 4.32
N PHE A 58 3.71 6.93 5.03
CA PHE A 58 3.98 8.29 5.48
C PHE A 58 4.05 9.26 4.29
N TYR A 59 4.87 8.96 3.27
CA TYR A 59 5.04 9.84 2.12
C TYR A 59 3.74 9.99 1.32
N SER A 60 2.90 8.95 1.28
CA SER A 60 1.57 9.01 0.65
C SER A 60 0.57 9.89 1.41
N SER A 61 0.84 10.21 2.68
CA SER A 61 -0.09 10.93 3.56
C SER A 61 -0.03 12.45 3.42
N TYR A 62 0.89 12.99 2.60
CA TYR A 62 1.01 14.43 2.42
C TYR A 62 -0.31 15.06 1.92
N PRO A 63 -0.72 16.19 2.54
CA PRO A 63 -1.94 16.88 2.18
C PRO A 63 -1.80 17.49 0.78
N LYS A 64 -2.92 17.84 0.15
CA LYS A 64 -2.93 18.23 -1.28
C LYS A 64 -2.07 19.46 -1.53
N GLU A 65 -2.05 20.39 -0.58
CA GLU A 65 -1.30 21.64 -0.58
C GLU A 65 0.21 21.40 -0.64
N ALA A 66 0.69 20.29 -0.08
CA ALA A 66 2.10 19.93 -0.06
C ALA A 66 2.53 19.11 -1.30
N ARG A 67 1.60 18.67 -2.15
CA ARG A 67 1.90 17.79 -3.29
C ARG A 67 2.64 18.47 -4.43
N GLU A 68 2.67 19.80 -4.47
CA GLU A 68 3.51 20.55 -5.41
C GLU A 68 4.99 20.23 -5.19
N CYS A 69 5.42 20.09 -3.93
CA CYS A 69 6.78 19.70 -3.58
C CYS A 69 6.92 18.19 -3.35
N PHE A 70 5.89 17.52 -2.85
CA PHE A 70 5.90 16.11 -2.45
C PHE A 70 4.93 15.27 -3.29
N ASN A 71 5.18 15.22 -4.60
CA ASN A 71 4.34 14.46 -5.52
C ASN A 71 4.68 12.96 -5.48
N PHE A 72 3.76 12.15 -4.96
CA PHE A 72 3.92 10.69 -4.92
C PHE A 72 4.08 10.06 -6.33
N LYS A 73 3.47 10.63 -7.37
CA LYS A 73 3.48 10.04 -8.72
C LYS A 73 4.82 10.16 -9.44
N GLU A 74 5.59 11.18 -9.10
CA GLU A 74 6.93 11.42 -9.66
C GLU A 74 8.01 10.67 -8.89
N LEU A 75 7.65 10.00 -7.80
CA LEU A 75 8.56 9.31 -6.91
C LEU A 75 8.99 7.95 -7.48
N HIS A 76 10.29 7.80 -7.72
CA HIS A 76 10.87 6.50 -8.06
C HIS A 76 11.05 5.63 -6.82
N LEU A 77 10.02 4.85 -6.50
CA LEU A 77 9.97 3.96 -5.32
C LEU A 77 11.16 3.01 -5.17
N GLY A 78 11.85 2.67 -6.27
CA GLY A 78 13.05 1.84 -6.26
C GLY A 78 14.26 2.50 -5.58
N HIS A 79 14.46 3.81 -5.74
CA HIS A 79 15.56 4.51 -5.08
C HIS A 79 15.42 4.48 -3.57
N PHE A 80 14.20 4.66 -3.08
CA PHE A 80 13.92 4.62 -1.66
C PHE A 80 14.00 3.20 -1.10
N ALA A 81 13.56 2.18 -1.84
CA ALA A 81 13.78 0.78 -1.45
C ALA A 81 15.28 0.50 -1.25
N LYS A 82 16.13 1.03 -2.15
CA LYS A 82 17.58 0.94 -2.03
C LYS A 82 18.15 1.64 -0.79
N SER A 83 17.56 2.76 -0.35
CA SER A 83 17.94 3.42 0.92
C SER A 83 17.68 2.57 2.17
N PHE A 84 16.74 1.60 2.10
CA PHE A 84 16.54 0.59 3.14
C PHE A 84 17.37 -0.68 2.92
N ALA A 85 18.36 -0.62 2.02
CA ALA A 85 19.22 -1.74 1.62
C ALA A 85 18.46 -2.97 1.10
N LEU A 86 17.25 -2.76 0.57
CA LEU A 86 16.46 -3.79 -0.08
C LEU A 86 16.86 -3.93 -1.55
N ARG A 87 17.15 -5.16 -1.97
CA ARG A 87 17.37 -5.51 -3.39
C ARG A 87 16.09 -5.91 -4.12
N ASP A 88 15.04 -6.16 -3.36
CA ASP A 88 13.73 -6.52 -3.88
C ASP A 88 13.05 -5.34 -4.59
N PRO A 89 12.36 -5.57 -5.72
CA PRO A 89 11.58 -4.52 -6.35
C PRO A 89 10.44 -4.06 -5.42
N PRO A 90 10.03 -2.77 -5.47
CA PRO A 90 8.91 -2.25 -4.67
C PRO A 90 7.63 -3.09 -4.74
N THR A 91 7.40 -3.78 -5.87
CA THR A 91 6.25 -4.66 -6.09
C THR A 91 6.26 -5.95 -5.27
N SER A 92 7.42 -6.44 -4.82
CA SER A 92 7.53 -7.67 -4.01
C SER A 92 7.60 -7.41 -2.50
N ILE A 93 8.12 -6.26 -2.06
CA ILE A 93 8.34 -5.93 -0.64
C ILE A 93 7.04 -5.77 0.15
N GLY A 94 6.02 -5.23 -0.49
CA GLY A 94 4.69 -5.11 0.08
C GLY A 94 3.77 -4.70 -1.03
N GLY A 95 2.59 -5.31 -1.13
CA GLY A 95 1.56 -5.01 -2.13
C GLY A 95 1.01 -3.58 -2.04
N ILE A 96 1.89 -2.59 -2.08
CA ILE A 96 1.70 -1.15 -2.11
C ILE A 96 0.93 -0.90 -3.41
N GLY A 97 -0.39 -0.80 -3.27
CA GLY A 97 -1.31 -0.53 -4.37
C GLY A 97 -2.40 -1.57 -4.58
N ARG A 98 -2.29 -2.78 -4.01
CA ARG A 98 -3.38 -3.78 -4.07
C ARG A 98 -3.42 -4.57 -2.76
N PRO A 99 -4.40 -4.34 -1.86
CA PRO A 99 -4.75 -5.39 -0.91
C PRO A 99 -5.00 -6.67 -1.70
N ASN A 100 -4.25 -7.72 -1.38
CA ASN A 100 -4.49 -9.07 -1.91
C ASN A 100 -5.83 -9.59 -1.34
N PHE A 101 -6.95 -9.00 -1.78
CA PHE A 101 -8.30 -9.53 -1.54
C PHE A 101 -8.49 -10.92 -2.17
N LYS A 102 -7.52 -11.43 -2.93
CA LYS A 102 -7.57 -12.77 -3.52
C LYS A 102 -7.30 -13.92 -2.54
N GLN A 103 -6.61 -13.70 -1.42
CA GLN A 103 -6.36 -14.80 -0.45
C GLN A 103 -7.49 -14.99 0.58
N ALA A 104 -8.34 -13.98 0.80
CA ALA A 104 -9.48 -14.13 1.71
C ALA A 104 -10.62 -15.02 1.15
N ASN A 105 -10.61 -15.34 -0.15
CA ASN A 105 -11.67 -16.14 -0.78
C ASN A 105 -11.34 -17.64 -0.89
N GLN A 106 -10.13 -18.07 -0.50
CA GLN A 106 -9.72 -19.47 -0.63
C GLN A 106 -10.17 -20.36 0.55
N TYR A 107 -10.70 -19.75 1.63
CA TYR A 107 -11.24 -20.46 2.80
C TYR A 107 -12.77 -20.67 2.78
N ARG A 108 -13.47 -20.27 1.71
CA ARG A 108 -14.86 -20.72 1.49
C ARG A 108 -14.82 -22.13 0.90
N ARG A 109 -14.92 -23.11 1.81
CA ARG A 109 -15.18 -24.56 1.64
C ARG A 109 -15.62 -24.98 0.22
N PRO A 110 -14.99 -26.00 -0.41
CA PRO A 110 -15.59 -26.70 -1.54
C PRO A 110 -16.65 -27.66 -1.00
N GLY A 111 -17.84 -27.14 -0.70
CA GLY A 111 -18.99 -27.91 -0.23
C GLY A 111 -20.07 -27.99 -1.31
N ARG A 112 -20.21 -29.18 -1.90
CA ARG A 112 -21.31 -29.70 -2.74
C ARG A 112 -22.29 -28.68 -3.34
N ARG A 113 -22.28 -28.55 -4.67
CA ARG A 113 -23.43 -28.08 -5.45
C ARG A 113 -24.46 -29.21 -5.54
N ASP A 114 -25.23 -29.43 -4.49
CA ASP A 114 -26.56 -30.02 -4.65
C ASP A 114 -27.49 -28.92 -5.12
N LEU A 115 -28.08 -29.11 -6.31
CA LEU A 115 -29.20 -28.29 -6.79
C LEU A 115 -30.41 -28.57 -5.90
N GLN A 116 -30.50 -27.89 -4.76
CA GLN A 116 -31.77 -27.76 -4.05
C GLN A 116 -32.43 -26.48 -4.57
N TYR A 117 -33.44 -26.65 -5.43
CA TYR A 117 -34.35 -25.59 -5.84
C TYR A 117 -34.95 -24.94 -4.57
N GLN A 118 -34.53 -23.72 -4.27
CA GLN A 118 -35.16 -22.85 -3.28
C GLN A 118 -36.09 -21.91 -4.05
N PRO A 119 -37.41 -21.88 -3.81
CA PRO A 119 -38.28 -20.93 -4.47
C PRO A 119 -37.87 -19.51 -4.07
N LYS A 120 -37.63 -18.65 -5.07
CA LYS A 120 -37.39 -17.22 -4.84
C LYS A 120 -38.64 -16.61 -4.16
N PRO A 121 -38.49 -15.80 -3.11
CA PRO A 121 -39.63 -15.12 -2.51
C PRO A 121 -40.30 -14.20 -3.55
N PRO A 122 -41.64 -14.08 -3.53
CA PRO A 122 -42.34 -13.23 -4.49
C PRO A 122 -41.86 -11.78 -4.37
N PRO A 123 -41.85 -11.02 -5.48
CA PRO A 123 -41.48 -9.62 -5.44
C PRO A 123 -42.43 -8.89 -4.49
N LYS A 124 -41.87 -8.18 -3.50
CA LYS A 124 -42.65 -7.30 -2.62
C LYS A 124 -43.33 -6.25 -3.51
N LEU A 125 -44.66 -6.32 -3.63
CA LEU A 125 -45.46 -5.24 -4.19
C LEU A 125 -45.12 -3.97 -3.41
N ARG A 126 -44.50 -3.00 -4.07
CA ARG A 126 -44.40 -1.64 -3.52
C ARG A 126 -45.82 -1.09 -3.46
N ALA A 127 -46.34 -0.90 -2.25
CA ALA A 127 -47.55 -0.11 -2.08
C ALA A 127 -47.29 1.29 -2.67
N SER A 128 -48.07 1.67 -3.68
CA SER A 128 -48.11 3.04 -4.17
C SER A 128 -48.80 3.90 -3.13
N VAL A 129 -48.05 4.40 -2.16
CA VAL A 129 -48.49 5.54 -1.36
C VAL A 129 -48.47 6.76 -2.28
N SER A 130 -49.66 7.19 -2.72
CA SER A 130 -49.83 8.44 -3.43
C SER A 130 -49.51 9.59 -2.48
N GLU A 131 -48.42 10.30 -2.74
CA GLU A 131 -47.98 11.51 -2.01
C GLU A 131 -48.90 12.73 -2.21
N PHE A 132 -50.08 12.56 -2.81
CA PHE A 132 -50.93 13.65 -3.29
C PHE A 132 -52.37 13.60 -2.74
N SER A 133 -52.52 13.58 -1.41
CA SER A 133 -53.81 13.91 -0.79
C SER A 133 -53.69 14.61 0.57
N SER A 134 -52.57 15.28 0.85
CA SER A 134 -52.51 16.25 1.95
C SER A 134 -52.56 17.64 1.35
N GLY A 135 -53.78 18.18 1.21
CA GLY A 135 -54.08 19.46 0.58
C GLY A 135 -53.38 20.65 1.23
N LEU A 136 -52.18 20.96 0.75
CA LEU A 136 -51.46 22.21 1.00
C LEU A 136 -50.84 22.67 -0.32
N GLU A 137 -51.44 23.68 -0.94
CA GLU A 137 -51.00 24.23 -2.23
C GLU A 137 -49.66 24.99 -2.11
N PRO A 138 -48.61 24.64 -2.88
CA PRO A 138 -47.42 25.48 -2.99
C PRO A 138 -47.59 26.59 -4.04
N SER A 139 -47.35 27.84 -3.60
CA SER A 139 -47.43 29.07 -4.39
C SER A 139 -46.49 29.10 -5.61
N LYS A 140 -47.04 29.48 -6.78
CA LYS A 140 -46.36 29.50 -8.09
C LYS A 140 -45.36 30.68 -8.19
N LYS A 141 -44.07 30.40 -8.43
CA LYS A 141 -43.10 31.39 -8.95
C LYS A 141 -42.93 31.23 -10.46
N LYS A 142 -43.30 32.28 -11.22
CA LYS A 142 -43.15 32.36 -12.70
C LYS A 142 -41.66 32.48 -13.09
N LYS A 143 -41.20 31.70 -14.07
CA LYS A 143 -39.90 31.89 -14.74
C LYS A 143 -40.10 32.76 -16.00
N LYS A 144 -39.28 33.79 -16.17
CA LYS A 144 -39.14 34.57 -17.41
C LYS A 144 -38.26 33.78 -18.38
N THR A 145 -38.74 33.55 -19.60
CA THR A 145 -37.96 33.05 -20.73
C THR A 145 -37.23 34.23 -21.37
N LEU A 146 -35.91 34.12 -21.54
CA LEU A 146 -35.15 34.94 -22.49
C LEU A 146 -34.67 34.00 -23.59
N VAL A 147 -34.91 34.44 -24.83
CA VAL A 147 -34.41 33.87 -26.09
C VAL A 147 -32.94 34.22 -26.23
#